data_AF-A0A5Q0SML1-F1
#
_entry.id   AF-A0A5Q0SML1-F1
#
_cell.length_a   1.000
_cell.length_b   1.000
_cell.length_c   1.000
_cell.angle_alpha   90.00
_cell.angle_beta   90.00
_cell.angle_gamma   90.00
#
_symmetry.space_group_name_H-M   'P 1'
#
loop_
_entity.id
_entity.type
_entity.pdbx_description
1 polymer ?
#
loop_
_entity_poly.entity_id
_entity_poly.type
_entity_poly.pdbx_seq_one_letter_code
_entity_poly.pdbx_strand_id
1 'polypeptide(L)'
;MNIWLAGAGIAILQTLIGNIIVFYNYPSLLLLHVLVAIVLLAITSYGYFKVKLPVEKRILAGNIGLIVITGALGYLYTGVFSCSHLIRYIIVKLYQIISNILYCPQVDLV
;
A
#
# COMPACT_ATOMS: atom_id res chain seq x y z
N MET A 1 -1.89 10.06 -19.38
CA MET A 1 -1.01 9.50 -18.34
C MET A 1 -1.78 8.45 -17.56
N ASN A 2 -1.24 7.25 -17.44
CA ASN A 2 -1.92 6.13 -16.77
C ASN A 2 -1.83 6.31 -15.26
N ILE A 3 -2.81 7.03 -14.67
CA ILE A 3 -2.86 7.39 -13.24
C ILE A 3 -2.76 6.15 -12.34
N TRP A 4 -3.36 5.03 -12.76
CA TRP A 4 -3.29 3.77 -12.03
C TRP A 4 -1.87 3.20 -11.94
N LEU A 5 -1.08 3.36 -13.01
CA LEU A 5 0.31 2.88 -13.08
C LEU A 5 1.22 3.74 -12.20
N ALA A 6 1.02 5.07 -12.22
CA ALA A 6 1.70 5.98 -11.31
C ALA A 6 1.37 5.68 -9.84
N GLY A 7 0.09 5.40 -9.54
CA GLY A 7 -0.34 4.97 -8.21
C GLY A 7 0.32 3.66 -7.76
N ALA A 8 0.39 2.65 -8.64
CA ALA A 8 1.08 1.39 -8.34
C ALA A 8 2.58 1.59 -8.07
N GLY A 9 3.27 2.42 -8.87
CA GLY A 9 4.68 2.73 -8.67
C GLY A 9 4.95 3.43 -7.33
N ILE A 10 4.15 4.42 -6.98
CA ILE A 10 4.27 5.12 -5.69
C ILE A 10 3.93 4.18 -4.52
N ALA A 11 3.00 3.24 -4.68
CA ALA A 11 2.69 2.23 -3.65
C ALA A 11 3.86 1.27 -3.36
N ILE A 12 4.65 0.93 -4.38
CA ILE A 12 5.89 0.15 -4.22
C ILE A 12 6.91 0.95 -3.41
N LEU A 13 7.14 2.23 -3.78
CA LEU A 13 8.02 3.13 -3.03
C LEU A 13 7.58 3.29 -1.57
N GLN A 14 6.28 3.48 -1.35
CA GLN A 14 5.69 3.56 -0.02
C GLN A 14 6.02 2.32 0.81
N THR A 15 5.88 1.12 0.21
CA THR A 15 6.17 -0.14 0.90
C THR A 15 7.66 -0.31 1.20
N LEU A 16 8.53 0.05 0.25
CA LEU A 16 9.99 0.03 0.44
C LEU A 16 10.42 0.93 1.60
N ILE A 17 9.95 2.18 1.63
CA ILE A 17 10.28 3.13 2.70
C ILE A 17 9.78 2.60 4.06
N GLY A 18 8.55 2.08 4.10
CA GLY A 18 7.98 1.50 5.33
C GLY A 18 8.82 0.32 5.85
N ASN A 19 9.28 -0.55 4.96
CA ASN A 19 10.19 -1.63 5.31
C ASN A 19 11.52 -1.10 5.84
N ILE A 20 12.10 -0.07 5.22
CA ILE A 20 13.37 0.51 5.67
C ILE A 20 13.25 1.02 7.11
N ILE A 21 12.18 1.77 7.42
CA ILE A 21 11.94 2.31 8.76
C ILE A 21 11.91 1.19 9.80
N VAL A 22 11.18 0.11 9.50
CA VAL A 22 10.94 -0.99 10.44
C VAL A 22 12.18 -1.88 10.60
N PHE A 23 12.83 -2.28 9.50
CA PHE A 23 13.95 -3.24 9.54
C PHE A 23 15.29 -2.62 9.89
N TYR A 24 15.55 -1.39 9.41
CA TYR A 24 16.83 -0.70 9.62
C TYR A 24 16.74 0.32 10.76
N ASN A 25 15.63 0.34 11.49
CA ASN A 25 15.37 1.25 12.61
C ASN A 25 15.73 2.70 12.28
N TYR A 26 15.14 3.22 11.20
CA TYR A 26 15.48 4.53 10.63
C TYR A 26 14.30 5.51 10.79
N PRO A 27 13.99 5.96 12.02
CA PRO A 27 12.76 6.72 12.32
C PRO A 27 12.70 8.10 11.66
N SER A 28 13.84 8.67 11.25
CA SER A 28 13.91 9.95 10.53
C SER A 28 13.18 9.93 9.18
N LEU A 29 12.99 8.75 8.57
CA LEU A 29 12.23 8.60 7.33
C LEU A 29 10.71 8.54 7.55
N LEU A 30 10.23 8.52 8.80
CA LEU A 30 8.80 8.42 9.11
C LEU A 30 7.99 9.58 8.51
N LEU A 31 8.50 10.81 8.59
CA LEU A 31 7.83 11.97 8.02
C LEU A 31 7.69 11.84 6.50
N LEU A 32 8.76 11.41 5.82
CA LEU A 32 8.74 11.16 4.38
C LEU A 32 7.73 10.05 4.03
N HIS A 33 7.71 8.97 4.80
CA HIS A 33 6.77 7.87 4.61
C HIS A 33 5.31 8.29 4.74
N VAL A 34 4.99 9.16 5.71
CA VAL A 34 3.64 9.70 5.88
C VAL A 34 3.27 10.63 4.72
N LEU A 35 4.19 11.49 4.28
CA LEU A 35 3.96 12.39 3.14
C LEU A 35 3.68 11.62 1.85
N VAL A 36 4.48 10.58 1.55
CA VAL A 36 4.27 9.73 0.38
C VAL A 36 2.94 8.97 0.50
N ALA A 37 2.53 8.54 1.70
CA ALA A 37 1.22 7.93 1.93
C ALA A 37 0.05 8.86 1.57
N ILE A 38 0.12 10.12 2.00
CA ILE A 38 -0.92 11.13 1.75
C ILE A 38 -1.02 11.43 0.25
N VAL A 39 0.12 11.62 -0.42
CA VAL A 39 0.16 11.85 -1.87
C VAL A 39 -0.41 10.65 -2.63
N LEU A 40 -0.01 9.44 -2.24
CA LEU A 40 -0.53 8.21 -2.84
C LEU A 40 -2.04 8.08 -2.63
N LEU A 41 -2.54 8.37 -1.43
CA LEU A 41 -3.98 8.34 -1.14
C LEU A 41 -4.74 9.34 -2.02
N ALA A 42 -4.26 10.57 -2.14
CA ALA A 42 -4.87 11.59 -2.99
C ALA A 42 -4.92 11.16 -4.47
N ILE A 43 -3.79 10.67 -5.01
CA ILE A 43 -3.70 10.22 -6.41
C ILE A 43 -4.60 9.01 -6.65
N THR A 44 -4.62 8.05 -5.73
CA THR A 44 -5.39 6.81 -5.90
C THR A 44 -6.89 7.04 -5.73
N SER A 45 -7.30 7.88 -4.78
CA SER A 45 -8.69 8.32 -4.64
C SER A 45 -9.15 9.11 -5.86
N TYR A 46 -8.36 10.07 -6.34
CA TYR A 46 -8.68 10.82 -7.56
C TYR A 46 -8.80 9.88 -8.78
N GLY A 47 -7.81 9.00 -8.96
CA GLY A 47 -7.80 8.02 -10.04
C GLY A 47 -9.03 7.11 -10.02
N TYR A 48 -9.46 6.66 -8.83
CA TYR A 48 -10.58 5.73 -8.69
C TYR A 48 -11.88 6.28 -9.30
N PHE A 49 -12.15 7.58 -9.12
CA PHE A 49 -13.31 8.24 -9.71
C PHE A 49 -13.16 8.57 -11.20
N LYS A 50 -11.92 8.73 -11.68
CA LYS A 50 -11.61 9.17 -13.05
C LYS A 50 -11.56 8.03 -14.06
N VAL A 51 -11.19 6.86 -13.59
CA VAL A 51 -10.95 5.68 -14.43
C VAL A 51 -12.26 4.94 -14.71
N LYS A 52 -12.43 4.40 -15.92
CA LYS A 52 -13.64 3.66 -16.32
C LYS A 52 -13.44 2.15 -16.36
N LEU A 53 -12.21 1.69 -16.58
CA LEU A 53 -11.89 0.27 -16.67
C LEU A 53 -11.98 -0.41 -15.29
N PRO A 54 -12.64 -1.57 -15.19
CA PRO A 54 -12.85 -2.26 -13.92
C PRO A 54 -11.52 -2.70 -13.28
N VAL A 55 -10.57 -3.19 -14.08
CA VAL A 55 -9.24 -3.61 -13.62
C VAL A 55 -8.48 -2.47 -12.94
N GLU A 56 -8.41 -1.32 -13.61
CA GLU A 56 -7.70 -0.16 -13.10
C GLU A 56 -8.35 0.39 -11.82
N LYS A 57 -9.69 0.37 -11.73
CA LYS A 57 -10.41 0.73 -10.48
C LYS A 57 -10.07 -0.20 -9.33
N ARG A 58 -9.93 -1.51 -9.58
CA ARG A 58 -9.57 -2.49 -8.55
C ARG A 58 -8.16 -2.25 -8.01
N ILE A 59 -7.19 -2.00 -8.89
CA ILE A 59 -5.81 -1.66 -8.49
C ILE A 59 -5.80 -0.43 -7.57
N LEU A 60 -6.53 0.62 -7.97
CA LEU A 60 -6.62 1.86 -7.20
C LEU A 60 -7.35 1.66 -5.85
N ALA A 61 -8.44 0.91 -5.82
CA ALA A 61 -9.12 0.54 -4.57
C ALA A 61 -8.22 -0.29 -3.65
N GLY A 62 -7.44 -1.23 -4.20
CA GLY A 62 -6.46 -2.01 -3.44
C GLY A 62 -5.38 -1.14 -2.82
N ASN A 63 -4.88 -0.13 -3.55
CA ASN A 63 -3.91 0.83 -2.99
C ASN A 63 -4.51 1.67 -1.85
N ILE A 64 -5.76 2.15 -1.99
CA ILE A 64 -6.47 2.86 -0.92
C ILE A 64 -6.60 1.96 0.32
N GLY A 65 -7.08 0.72 0.13
CA GLY A 65 -7.24 -0.25 1.20
C GLY A 65 -5.91 -0.55 1.92
N LEU A 66 -4.84 -0.73 1.16
CA LEU A 66 -3.50 -0.96 1.69
C LEU A 66 -3.04 0.21 2.57
N ILE A 67 -3.20 1.46 2.13
CA ILE A 67 -2.81 2.65 2.90
C ILE A 67 -3.59 2.71 4.22
N VAL A 68 -4.91 2.53 4.17
CA VAL A 68 -5.78 2.60 5.36
C VAL A 68 -5.42 1.52 6.38
N ILE A 69 -5.32 0.26 5.93
CA ILE A 69 -4.98 -0.86 6.81
C ILE A 69 -3.61 -0.64 7.45
N THR A 70 -2.66 -0.08 6.71
CA THR A 70 -1.27 0.02 7.16
C THR A 70 -1.03 1.23 8.03
N GLY A 71 -1.78 2.31 7.82
CA GLY A 71 -1.89 3.40 8.79
C GLY A 71 -2.50 2.92 10.11
N ALA A 72 -3.59 2.15 10.06
CA ALA A 72 -4.23 1.58 11.25
C ALA A 72 -3.29 0.62 12.00
N LEU A 73 -2.62 -0.28 11.28
CA LEU A 73 -1.62 -1.18 11.87
C LEU A 73 -0.44 -0.40 12.44
N GLY A 74 0.08 0.61 11.73
CA GLY A 74 1.15 1.46 12.24
C GLY A 74 0.81 2.13 13.57
N TYR A 75 -0.42 2.64 13.71
CA TYR A 75 -0.94 3.20 14.97
C TYR A 75 -1.04 2.16 16.09
N LEU A 76 -1.47 0.94 15.78
CA LEU A 76 -1.52 -0.15 16.78
C LEU A 76 -0.11 -0.63 17.19
N TYR A 77 0.86 -0.56 16.27
CA TYR A 77 2.24 -1.00 16.52
C TYR A 77 3.06 -0.05 17.39
N THR A 78 2.80 1.26 17.35
CA THR A 78 3.50 2.23 18.21
C THR A 78 3.17 2.07 19.69
N GLY A 79 2.17 1.26 20.06
CA GLY A 79 1.74 1.08 21.44
C GLY A 79 2.13 -0.24 22.12
N VAL A 80 2.28 -1.38 21.43
CA VAL A 80 2.03 -2.67 22.13
C VAL A 80 2.89 -3.91 21.77
N PHE A 81 3.62 -4.04 20.65
CA PHE A 81 4.06 -5.40 20.20
C PHE A 81 5.54 -5.66 19.85
N SER A 82 6.04 -6.79 20.37
CA SER A 82 7.37 -7.40 20.16
C SER A 82 7.55 -8.11 18.80
N CYS A 83 8.82 -8.32 18.43
CA CYS A 83 9.40 -8.86 17.18
C CYS A 83 8.63 -9.95 16.40
N SER A 84 7.86 -10.83 17.04
CA SER A 84 7.12 -11.92 16.37
C SER A 84 5.98 -11.43 15.47
N HIS A 85 5.37 -10.30 15.79
CA HIS A 85 4.30 -9.71 15.00
C HIS A 85 4.81 -9.11 13.68
N LEU A 86 6.05 -8.64 13.65
CA LEU A 86 6.70 -8.00 12.52
C LEU A 86 6.77 -8.94 11.29
N ILE A 87 7.14 -10.21 11.52
CA ILE A 87 7.17 -11.27 10.50
C ILE A 87 5.77 -11.52 9.92
N ARG A 88 4.74 -11.55 10.77
CA ARG A 88 3.35 -11.71 10.34
C ARG A 88 2.87 -10.52 9.50
N TYR A 89 3.24 -9.31 9.90
CA TYR A 89 2.93 -8.08 9.14
C TYR A 89 3.53 -8.11 7.74
N ILE A 90 4.79 -8.55 7.61
CA ILE A 90 5.48 -8.68 6.31
C ILE A 90 4.79 -9.71 5.41
N ILE A 91 4.44 -10.88 5.95
CA ILE A 91 3.75 -11.93 5.18
C ILE A 91 2.40 -11.43 4.67
N VAL A 92 1.64 -10.71 5.50
CA VAL A 92 0.33 -10.15 5.12
C VAL A 92 0.49 -9.04 4.07
N LYS A 93 1.48 -8.15 4.23
CA LYS A 93 1.82 -7.10 3.27
C LYS A 93 2.23 -7.66 1.91
N LEU A 94 3.11 -8.66 1.91
CA LEU A 94 3.52 -9.34 0.68
C LEU A 94 2.33 -10.03 0.04
N TYR A 95 1.53 -10.77 0.82
CA TYR A 95 0.33 -11.45 0.31
C TYR A 95 -0.66 -10.45 -0.29
N GLN A 96 -0.87 -9.29 0.32
CA GLN A 96 -1.74 -8.25 -0.23
C GLN A 96 -1.22 -7.70 -1.56
N ILE A 97 0.06 -7.37 -1.66
CA ILE A 97 0.69 -6.91 -2.91
C ILE A 97 0.58 -7.98 -3.99
N ILE A 98 0.93 -9.22 -3.65
CA ILE A 98 0.86 -10.37 -4.55
C ILE A 98 -0.59 -10.60 -4.97
N SER A 99 -1.57 -10.56 -4.08
CA SER A 99 -2.99 -10.72 -4.43
C SER A 99 -3.50 -9.63 -5.36
N ASN A 100 -3.07 -8.38 -5.16
CA ASN A 100 -3.44 -7.25 -6.00
C ASN A 100 -2.84 -7.37 -7.42
N ILE A 101 -1.73 -8.10 -7.57
CA ILE A 101 -1.05 -8.39 -8.84
C ILE A 101 -1.55 -9.69 -9.49
N LEU A 102 -1.75 -10.77 -8.73
CA LEU A 102 -2.06 -12.13 -9.21
C LEU A 102 -3.55 -12.39 -9.43
N TYR A 103 -4.47 -11.75 -8.69
CA TYR A 103 -5.91 -11.85 -8.98
C TYR A 103 -6.37 -10.80 -10.02
N CYS A 104 -5.43 -10.04 -10.56
CA CYS A 104 -5.63 -9.09 -11.65
C CYS A 104 -6.05 -9.72 -13.00
N PRO A 105 -5.66 -10.95 -13.41
CA PRO A 105 -6.09 -11.54 -14.68
C PRO A 105 -7.31 -12.46 -14.58
N GLN A 106 -7.76 -12.87 -13.39
CA GLN A 106 -8.74 -13.96 -13.27
C GLN A 106 -10.20 -13.52 -13.12
N VAL A 107 -10.48 -12.24 -12.93
CA VAL A 107 -11.87 -11.77 -12.72
C VAL A 107 -12.50 -11.18 -13.99
N ASP A 108 -11.77 -11.15 -15.10
CA ASP A 108 -12.31 -10.80 -16.42
C ASP A 108 -12.70 -12.04 -17.27
N LEU A 109 -12.64 -13.25 -16.69
CA LEU A 109 -12.93 -14.52 -17.38
C LEU A 109 -14.14 -15.30 -16.80
N VAL A 110 -15.00 -14.66 -16.00
CA VAL A 110 -16.29 -15.21 -15.58
C VAL A 110 -17.41 -14.21 -15.84
#